data_AF-A0A177JNN5-F1
#
_entry.id   AF-A0A177JNN5-F1
#
_cell.length_a   1.000
_cell.length_b   1.000
_cell.length_c   1.000
_cell.angle_alpha   90.00
_cell.angle_beta   90.00
_cell.angle_gamma   90.00
#
_symmetry.space_group_name_H-M   'P 1'
#
loop_
_entity.id
_entity.type
_entity.pdbx_description
1 polymer ?
#
loop_
_entity_poly.entity_id
_entity_poly.type
_entity_poly.pdbx_seq_one_letter_code
_entity_poly.pdbx_strand_id
1 'polypeptide(L)'
;MVRIVQRNTRGTQYEYLKCTRFNNGADCENTTMYRYDNFERAALDRILHLALDNSHFVKSDETGPLLGQVAQLSKEVELLEGERSNLMTFIRKYGEDEDTEKELLKLRPKLAEARKQLAEAQEALDRAKGNATPEEHLARVLEVKDAITSEDDETRQEARRTVRDAIRSIVSLVSCEREYVPGKKTPKRTITMFAAGNHLKYEFDNDGNQIGGWDMREFATSDEPIFKAFSEEISEPNEAQPLAKVALADVLRRSKSEP
;
A
#
# COMPACT_ATOMS: atom_id res chain seq x y z
N MET A 1 15.43 6.12 16.90
CA MET A 1 16.56 5.59 16.13
C MET A 1 16.90 6.65 15.11
N VAL A 2 18.17 6.82 14.83
CA VAL A 2 18.69 7.75 13.84
C VAL A 2 19.49 6.97 12.82
N ARG A 3 19.32 7.34 11.54
CA ARG A 3 20.15 6.82 10.44
C ARG A 3 21.48 7.55 10.43
N ILE A 4 22.56 6.79 10.35
CA ILE A 4 23.94 7.30 10.29
C ILE A 4 24.59 6.73 9.04
N VAL A 5 25.28 7.58 8.29
CA VAL A 5 26.05 7.17 7.12
C VAL A 5 27.53 7.16 7.50
N GLN A 6 28.21 6.04 7.26
CA GLN A 6 29.64 5.88 7.43
C GLN A 6 30.29 5.58 6.09
N ARG A 7 31.46 6.18 5.81
CA ARG A 7 32.25 5.86 4.62
C ARG A 7 33.47 5.06 5.02
N ASN A 8 33.76 3.98 4.30
CA ASN A 8 35.04 3.29 4.44
C ASN A 8 36.16 4.06 3.70
N THR A 9 37.40 3.63 3.92
CA THR A 9 38.59 4.18 3.24
C THR A 9 38.59 3.97 1.72
N ARG A 10 37.76 3.06 1.21
CA ARG A 10 37.57 2.78 -0.23
C ARG A 10 36.43 3.59 -0.85
N GLY A 11 35.81 4.50 -0.10
CA GLY A 11 34.70 5.34 -0.56
C GLY A 11 33.31 4.68 -0.55
N THR A 12 33.20 3.40 -0.18
CA THR A 12 31.91 2.73 -0.01
C THR A 12 31.15 3.32 1.17
N GLN A 13 29.89 3.69 0.95
CA GLN A 13 29.01 4.21 1.99
C GLN A 13 28.19 3.07 2.60
N TYR A 14 28.10 3.05 3.92
CA TYR A 14 27.29 2.12 4.69
C TYR A 14 26.33 2.89 5.57
N GLU A 15 25.12 2.38 5.71
CA GLU A 15 24.07 3.04 6.46
C GLU A 15 23.67 2.20 7.66
N TYR A 16 23.56 2.85 8.81
CA TYR A 16 23.29 2.19 10.07
C TYR A 16 22.14 2.86 10.81
N LEU A 17 21.37 2.08 11.55
CA LEU A 17 20.48 2.56 12.59
C LEU A 17 21.17 2.52 13.94
N LYS A 18 21.06 3.61 14.68
CA LYS A 18 21.55 3.74 16.06
C LYS A 18 20.45 4.31 16.94
N CYS A 19 20.44 3.94 18.22
CA CYS A 19 19.52 4.57 19.17
C CYS A 19 19.80 6.08 19.24
N THR A 20 18.75 6.90 19.18
CA THR A 20 18.86 8.37 19.22
C THR A 20 19.46 8.84 20.54
N ARG A 21 19.06 8.25 21.67
CA ARG A 21 19.61 8.58 23.01
C ARG A 21 21.10 8.28 23.08
N PHE A 22 21.50 7.08 22.66
CA PHE A 22 22.92 6.70 22.60
C PHE A 22 23.72 7.57 21.61
N ASN A 23 23.11 7.97 20.49
CA ASN A 23 23.77 8.86 19.54
C ASN A 23 24.05 10.25 20.14
N ASN A 24 23.15 10.73 20.99
CA ASN A 24 23.27 12.02 21.67
C ASN A 24 24.10 11.93 22.96
N GLY A 25 24.75 10.80 23.24
CA GLY A 25 25.60 10.61 24.42
C GLY A 25 24.84 10.34 25.72
N ALA A 26 23.53 10.11 25.68
CA ALA A 26 22.75 9.72 26.85
C ALA A 26 22.81 8.20 27.08
N ASP A 27 22.57 7.79 28.32
CA ASP A 27 22.51 6.38 28.68
C ASP A 27 21.36 5.68 27.95
N CYS A 28 21.73 4.64 27.21
CA CYS A 28 20.81 3.74 26.57
C CYS A 28 21.45 2.37 26.53
N GLU A 29 20.69 1.35 26.95
CA GLU A 29 21.16 -0.02 26.93
C GLU A 29 21.52 -0.44 25.51
N ASN A 30 20.73 -0.07 24.49
CA ASN A 30 20.98 -0.44 23.10
C ASN A 30 22.07 0.44 22.44
N THR A 31 23.33 0.07 22.68
CA THR A 31 24.52 0.72 22.11
C THR A 31 24.95 0.17 20.74
N THR A 32 24.25 -0.83 20.22
CA THR A 32 24.61 -1.50 18.96
C THR A 32 24.13 -0.72 17.74
N MET A 33 24.82 -0.93 16.62
CA MET A 33 24.43 -0.41 15.31
C MET A 33 23.81 -1.54 14.49
N TYR A 34 22.76 -1.23 13.74
CA TYR A 34 22.06 -2.17 12.86
C TYR A 34 22.26 -1.74 11.41
N ARG A 35 22.52 -2.67 10.49
CA ARG A 35 22.71 -2.34 9.06
C ARG A 35 21.39 -1.94 8.42
N TYR A 36 21.23 -0.64 8.18
CA TYR A 36 19.99 -0.08 7.66
C TYR A 36 19.78 -0.44 6.19
N ASP A 37 20.84 -0.40 5.40
CA ASP A 37 20.84 -0.71 3.97
C ASP A 37 20.30 -2.12 3.67
N ASN A 38 20.77 -3.11 4.42
CA ASN A 38 20.34 -4.49 4.28
C ASN A 38 18.87 -4.66 4.70
N PHE A 39 18.51 -4.07 5.84
CA PHE A 39 17.14 -4.11 6.35
C PHE A 39 16.16 -3.41 5.41
N GLU A 40 16.48 -2.20 4.92
CA GLU A 40 15.61 -1.43 4.04
C GLU A 40 15.27 -2.24 2.79
N ARG A 41 16.27 -2.82 2.13
CA ARG A 41 16.04 -3.66 0.94
C ARG A 41 15.15 -4.86 1.26
N ALA A 42 15.47 -5.60 2.32
CA ALA A 42 14.71 -6.80 2.68
C ALA A 42 13.28 -6.48 3.13
N ALA A 43 13.09 -5.40 3.89
CA ALA A 43 11.79 -4.94 4.33
C ALA A 43 10.94 -4.49 3.14
N LEU A 44 11.49 -3.67 2.24
CA LEU A 44 10.82 -3.23 1.01
C LEU A 44 10.37 -4.44 0.19
N ASP A 45 11.23 -5.43 -0.04
CA ASP A 45 10.86 -6.64 -0.79
C ASP A 45 9.65 -7.38 -0.18
N ARG A 46 9.47 -7.31 1.14
CA ARG A 46 8.34 -7.95 1.83
C ARG A 46 7.07 -7.12 1.85
N ILE A 47 7.15 -5.80 1.92
CA ILE A 47 5.97 -4.96 2.16
C ILE A 47 5.56 -4.13 0.94
N LEU A 48 6.39 -4.02 -0.10
CA LEU A 48 6.11 -3.09 -1.18
C LEU A 48 4.82 -3.43 -1.94
N HIS A 49 4.55 -4.72 -2.13
CA HIS A 49 3.30 -5.21 -2.74
C HIS A 49 2.05 -4.96 -1.87
N LEU A 50 2.24 -4.76 -0.56
CA LEU A 50 1.17 -4.40 0.38
C LEU A 50 0.99 -2.89 0.43
N ALA A 51 2.10 -2.15 0.44
CA ALA A 51 2.15 -0.70 0.64
C ALA A 51 1.65 0.08 -0.55
N LEU A 52 2.01 -0.36 -1.76
CA LEU A 52 1.47 0.19 -2.98
C LEU A 52 0.12 -0.48 -3.20
N ASP A 53 -0.95 0.15 -2.75
CA ASP A 53 -2.32 -0.15 -3.20
C ASP A 53 -2.60 0.53 -4.54
N ASN A 54 -3.61 0.05 -5.25
CA ASN A 54 -4.13 0.55 -6.50
C ASN A 54 -4.36 2.07 -6.52
N SER A 55 -4.71 2.67 -5.38
CA SER A 55 -4.89 4.12 -5.21
C SER A 55 -3.62 4.93 -5.48
N HIS A 56 -2.43 4.35 -5.31
CA HIS A 56 -1.15 5.03 -5.56
C HIS A 56 -0.79 5.10 -7.05
N PHE A 57 -1.50 4.35 -7.89
CA PHE A 57 -1.29 4.31 -9.34
C PHE A 57 -2.38 5.05 -10.12
N VAL A 58 -3.25 5.79 -9.43
CA VAL A 58 -4.29 6.58 -10.06
C VAL A 58 -3.65 7.73 -10.83
N LYS A 59 -3.81 7.71 -12.15
CA LYS A 59 -3.50 8.88 -12.96
C LYS A 59 -4.65 9.88 -12.82
N SER A 60 -4.41 10.94 -12.04
CA SER A 60 -5.39 12.01 -11.80
C SER A 60 -5.97 12.57 -13.10
N ASP A 61 -5.15 12.63 -14.14
CA ASP A 61 -5.47 13.31 -15.39
C ASP A 61 -6.44 12.52 -16.28
N GLU A 62 -6.44 11.18 -16.17
CA GLU A 62 -7.28 10.29 -16.98
C GLU A 62 -8.67 10.03 -16.33
N THR A 63 -8.79 10.25 -15.01
CA THR A 63 -10.01 9.90 -14.25
C THR A 63 -11.15 10.91 -14.49
N GLY A 64 -10.83 12.19 -14.67
CA GLY A 64 -11.81 13.26 -14.86
C GLY A 64 -12.69 13.09 -16.11
N PRO A 65 -12.10 12.90 -17.31
CA PRO A 65 -12.88 12.66 -18.53
C PRO A 65 -13.77 11.41 -18.46
N LEU A 66 -13.27 10.33 -17.86
CA LEU A 66 -14.02 9.07 -17.71
C LEU A 66 -15.21 9.21 -16.76
N LEU A 67 -15.07 9.97 -15.67
CA LEU A 67 -16.20 10.31 -14.80
C LEU A 67 -17.29 11.08 -15.54
N GLY A 68 -16.90 12.03 -16.38
CA GLY A 68 -17.82 12.78 -17.24
C GLY A 68 -18.56 11.86 -18.22
N GLN A 69 -17.85 10.93 -18.85
CA GLN A 69 -18.41 9.97 -19.79
C GLN A 69 -19.40 9.01 -19.11
N VAL A 70 -19.05 8.47 -17.94
CA VAL A 70 -19.96 7.61 -17.15
C VAL A 70 -21.23 8.37 -16.78
N ALA A 71 -21.10 9.61 -16.31
CA ALA A 71 -22.26 10.44 -15.96
C ALA A 71 -23.16 10.77 -17.16
N GLN A 72 -22.58 10.96 -18.34
CA GLN A 72 -23.33 11.20 -19.57
C GLN A 72 -24.08 9.94 -20.02
N LEU A 73 -23.40 8.79 -20.06
CA LEU A 73 -24.00 7.52 -20.46
C LEU A 73 -25.04 7.04 -19.45
N SER A 74 -24.85 7.29 -18.15
CA SER A 74 -25.83 6.92 -17.13
C SER A 74 -27.13 7.70 -17.30
N LYS A 75 -27.01 8.99 -17.62
CA LYS A 75 -28.17 9.85 -17.93
C LYS A 75 -28.89 9.40 -19.20
N GLU A 76 -28.15 8.96 -20.21
CA GLU A 76 -28.73 8.43 -21.45
C GLU A 76 -29.52 7.14 -21.20
N VAL A 77 -28.97 6.21 -20.41
CA VAL A 77 -29.67 4.99 -19.98
C VAL A 77 -30.93 5.33 -19.20
N GLU A 78 -30.85 6.25 -18.23
CA GLU A 78 -32.01 6.68 -17.44
C GLU A 78 -33.12 7.28 -18.31
N LEU A 79 -32.75 8.11 -19.29
CA LEU A 79 -33.69 8.71 -20.24
C LEU A 79 -34.38 7.62 -21.09
N LEU A 80 -33.63 6.69 -21.67
CA LEU A 80 -34.17 5.60 -22.47
C LEU A 80 -35.04 4.63 -21.65
N GLU A 81 -34.66 4.38 -20.38
CA GLU A 81 -35.48 3.60 -19.45
C GLU A 81 -36.78 4.32 -19.10
N GLY A 82 -36.72 5.64 -18.91
CA GLY A 82 -37.89 6.49 -18.73
C GLY A 82 -38.84 6.43 -19.93
N GLU A 83 -38.32 6.58 -21.14
CA GLU A 83 -39.08 6.46 -22.39
C GLU A 83 -39.74 5.07 -22.51
N ARG A 84 -38.98 4.00 -22.25
CA ARG A 84 -39.52 2.64 -22.22
C ARG A 84 -40.64 2.49 -21.21
N SER A 85 -40.45 2.99 -19.99
CA SER A 85 -41.43 2.88 -18.90
C SER A 85 -42.73 3.63 -19.23
N ASN A 86 -42.60 4.82 -19.81
CA ASN A 86 -43.74 5.62 -20.28
C ASN A 86 -44.51 4.90 -21.38
N LEU A 87 -43.82 4.32 -22.36
CA LEU A 87 -44.43 3.55 -23.44
C LEU A 87 -45.15 2.30 -22.92
N MET A 88 -44.53 1.56 -21.99
CA MET A 88 -45.17 0.41 -21.34
C MET A 88 -46.41 0.82 -20.53
N THR A 89 -46.37 1.99 -19.89
CA THR A 89 -47.52 2.55 -19.17
C THR A 89 -48.66 2.93 -20.12
N PHE A 90 -48.32 3.47 -21.30
CA PHE A 90 -49.30 3.76 -22.36
C PHE A 90 -49.97 2.49 -22.87
N ILE A 91 -49.19 1.45 -23.21
CA ILE A 91 -49.69 0.14 -23.65
C ILE A 91 -50.67 -0.45 -22.61
N ARG A 92 -50.31 -0.40 -21.32
CA ARG A 92 -51.17 -0.90 -20.24
C ARG A 92 -52.52 -0.18 -20.13
N LYS A 93 -52.58 1.10 -20.48
CA LYS A 93 -53.79 1.93 -20.34
C LYS A 93 -54.69 1.89 -21.57
N TYR A 94 -54.11 1.86 -22.77
CA TYR A 94 -54.84 2.08 -24.01
C TYR A 94 -54.83 0.86 -24.95
N GLY A 95 -54.08 -0.20 -24.61
CA GLY A 95 -53.90 -1.39 -25.44
C GLY A 95 -52.65 -1.31 -26.32
N GLU A 96 -52.32 -2.41 -26.99
CA GLU A 96 -51.25 -2.45 -28.00
C GLU A 96 -51.76 -1.89 -29.33
N ASP A 97 -50.94 -1.03 -29.93
CA ASP A 97 -51.11 -0.50 -31.29
C ASP A 97 -49.81 -0.72 -32.08
N GLU A 98 -49.92 -0.88 -33.40
CA GLU A 98 -48.81 -1.25 -34.29
C GLU A 98 -47.66 -0.22 -34.25
N ASP A 99 -47.98 1.06 -34.06
CA ASP A 99 -46.97 2.11 -33.95
C ASP A 99 -46.21 2.04 -32.62
N THR A 100 -46.88 1.60 -31.56
CA THR A 100 -46.26 1.45 -30.23
C THR A 100 -45.30 0.26 -30.21
N GLU A 101 -45.63 -0.83 -30.91
CA GLU A 101 -44.74 -1.97 -31.09
C GLU A 101 -43.48 -1.58 -31.89
N LYS A 102 -43.64 -0.82 -32.98
CA LYS A 102 -42.52 -0.32 -33.80
C LYS A 102 -41.56 0.54 -32.99
N GLU A 103 -42.07 1.44 -32.15
CA GLU A 103 -41.22 2.28 -31.28
C GLU A 103 -40.50 1.45 -30.21
N LEU A 104 -41.16 0.44 -29.63
CA LEU A 104 -40.52 -0.47 -28.68
C LEU A 104 -39.39 -1.27 -29.34
N LEU A 105 -39.58 -1.73 -30.58
CA LEU A 105 -38.56 -2.46 -31.35
C LEU A 105 -37.35 -1.58 -31.68
N LYS A 106 -37.53 -0.27 -31.89
CA LYS A 106 -36.42 0.68 -32.07
C LYS A 106 -35.69 0.98 -30.76
N LEU A 107 -36.42 1.04 -29.65
CA LEU A 107 -35.89 1.47 -28.36
C LEU A 107 -35.08 0.37 -27.65
N ARG A 108 -35.46 -0.90 -27.81
CA ARG A 108 -34.73 -2.06 -27.26
C ARG A 108 -33.24 -2.11 -27.63
N PRO A 109 -32.83 -2.06 -28.92
CA PRO A 109 -31.43 -2.11 -29.29
C PRO A 109 -30.65 -0.87 -28.83
N LYS A 110 -31.28 0.32 -28.85
CA LYS A 110 -30.66 1.55 -28.34
C LYS A 110 -30.32 1.45 -26.85
N LEU A 111 -31.27 0.96 -26.05
CA LEU A 111 -31.08 0.76 -24.63
C LEU A 111 -30.02 -0.32 -24.34
N ALA A 112 -30.01 -1.40 -25.11
CA ALA A 112 -28.97 -2.43 -24.99
C ALA A 112 -27.57 -1.87 -25.29
N GLU A 113 -27.44 -1.08 -26.35
CA GLU A 113 -26.18 -0.44 -26.73
C GLU A 113 -25.73 0.60 -25.69
N ALA A 114 -26.63 1.47 -25.23
CA ALA A 114 -26.32 2.46 -24.19
C ALA A 114 -25.85 1.81 -22.88
N ARG A 115 -26.48 0.69 -22.47
CA ARG A 115 -26.05 -0.08 -21.30
C ARG A 115 -24.68 -0.74 -21.50
N LYS A 116 -24.41 -1.24 -22.71
CA LYS A 116 -23.10 -1.82 -23.04
C LYS A 116 -22.01 -0.75 -22.96
N GLN A 117 -22.23 0.41 -23.57
CA GLN A 117 -21.31 1.53 -23.51
C GLN A 117 -21.09 2.04 -22.08
N LEU A 118 -22.15 2.11 -21.28
CA LEU A 118 -22.05 2.42 -19.85
C LEU A 118 -21.13 1.42 -19.13
N ALA A 119 -21.33 0.12 -19.34
CA ALA A 119 -20.52 -0.91 -18.71
C ALA A 119 -19.03 -0.82 -19.12
N GLU A 120 -18.75 -0.60 -20.41
CA GLU A 120 -17.39 -0.42 -20.91
C GLU A 120 -16.72 0.84 -20.32
N ALA A 121 -17.46 1.95 -20.22
CA ALA A 121 -16.97 3.19 -19.61
C ALA A 121 -16.73 3.03 -18.10
N GLN A 122 -17.59 2.28 -17.41
CA GLN A 122 -17.43 1.96 -15.99
C GLN A 122 -16.17 1.12 -15.76
N GLU A 123 -15.95 0.10 -16.58
CA GLU A 123 -14.75 -0.75 -16.52
C GLU A 123 -13.47 0.04 -16.84
N ALA A 124 -13.54 0.96 -17.80
CA ALA A 124 -12.43 1.86 -18.09
C ALA A 124 -12.14 2.81 -16.92
N LEU A 125 -13.19 3.36 -16.30
CA LEU A 125 -13.07 4.21 -15.12
C LEU A 125 -12.47 3.45 -13.93
N ASP A 126 -12.90 2.22 -13.69
CA ASP A 126 -12.40 1.40 -12.59
C ASP A 126 -10.91 1.08 -12.80
N ARG A 127 -10.50 0.74 -14.02
CA ARG A 127 -9.09 0.58 -14.38
C ARG A 127 -8.28 1.87 -14.18
N ALA A 128 -8.82 3.02 -14.58
CA ALA A 128 -8.17 4.33 -14.40
C ALA A 128 -8.07 4.75 -12.93
N LYS A 129 -9.06 4.38 -12.10
CA LYS A 129 -9.03 4.48 -10.63
C LYS A 129 -8.06 3.50 -9.96
N GLY A 130 -7.30 2.77 -10.77
CA GLY A 130 -6.24 1.93 -10.30
C GLY A 130 -6.67 0.50 -10.05
N ASN A 131 -7.94 0.08 -10.27
CA ASN A 131 -8.32 -1.34 -10.20
C ASN A 131 -7.64 -2.12 -11.32
N ALA A 132 -6.37 -2.44 -11.11
CA ALA A 132 -5.53 -3.25 -11.96
C ALA A 132 -5.74 -4.72 -11.62
N THR A 133 -5.52 -5.59 -12.61
CA THR A 133 -5.42 -7.02 -12.34
C THR A 133 -4.22 -7.29 -11.40
N PRO A 134 -4.21 -8.41 -10.65
CA PRO A 134 -3.10 -8.75 -9.76
C PRO A 134 -1.73 -8.77 -10.48
N GLU A 135 -1.70 -9.17 -11.74
CA GLU A 135 -0.48 -9.23 -12.55
C GLU A 135 0.04 -7.82 -12.92
N GLU A 136 -0.86 -6.93 -13.36
CA GLU A 136 -0.53 -5.53 -13.65
C GLU A 136 -0.08 -4.79 -12.38
N HIS A 137 -0.71 -5.08 -11.24
CA HIS A 137 -0.30 -4.54 -9.95
C HIS A 137 1.14 -4.93 -9.60
N LEU A 138 1.45 -6.23 -9.72
CA LEU A 138 2.81 -6.72 -9.49
C LEU A 138 3.83 -6.05 -10.42
N ALA A 139 3.49 -5.89 -11.70
CA ALA A 139 4.36 -5.23 -12.67
C ALA A 139 4.65 -3.77 -12.26
N ARG A 140 3.63 -3.01 -11.87
CA ARG A 140 3.81 -1.62 -11.38
C ARG A 140 4.63 -1.55 -10.10
N VAL A 141 4.46 -2.51 -9.19
CA VAL A 141 5.27 -2.61 -7.97
C VAL A 141 6.75 -2.84 -8.32
N LEU A 142 7.05 -3.68 -9.32
CA LEU A 142 8.41 -3.91 -9.80
C LEU A 142 9.00 -2.65 -10.47
N GLU A 143 8.22 -1.93 -11.27
CA GLU A 143 8.64 -0.66 -11.88
C GLU A 143 9.04 0.37 -10.80
N VAL A 144 8.22 0.53 -9.75
CA VAL A 144 8.54 1.42 -8.63
C VAL A 144 9.80 0.96 -7.91
N LYS A 145 9.97 -0.36 -7.73
CA LYS A 145 11.18 -0.93 -7.10
C LYS A 145 12.43 -0.56 -7.89
N ASP A 146 12.41 -0.68 -9.21
CA ASP A 146 13.54 -0.33 -10.06
C ASP A 146 13.81 1.18 -10.04
N ALA A 147 12.75 2.00 -10.05
CA ALA A 147 12.84 3.46 -9.99
C ALA A 147 13.52 3.98 -8.70
N ILE A 148 13.39 3.30 -7.56
CA ILE A 148 14.09 3.65 -6.29
C ILE A 148 15.62 3.62 -6.45
N THR A 149 16.12 2.85 -7.41
CA THR A 149 17.54 2.70 -7.73
C THR A 149 17.95 3.32 -9.06
N SER A 150 17.05 4.07 -9.71
CA SER A 150 17.33 4.78 -10.97
C SER A 150 18.58 5.67 -10.84
N GLU A 151 19.36 5.79 -11.91
CA GLU A 151 20.52 6.69 -11.97
C GLU A 151 20.08 8.17 -11.94
N ASP A 152 18.93 8.47 -12.55
CA ASP A 152 18.32 9.79 -12.54
C ASP A 152 17.86 10.18 -11.11
N ASP A 153 18.32 11.32 -10.60
CA ASP A 153 18.00 11.74 -9.24
C ASP A 153 16.54 12.14 -9.09
N GLU A 154 15.92 12.75 -10.11
CA GLU A 154 14.53 13.19 -10.03
C GLU A 154 13.59 12.00 -9.90
N THR A 155 13.66 11.05 -10.84
CA THR A 155 12.91 9.78 -10.82
C THR A 155 13.15 9.02 -9.50
N ARG A 156 14.41 8.94 -9.06
CA ARG A 156 14.77 8.26 -7.81
C ARG A 156 14.18 8.94 -6.58
N GLN A 157 14.20 10.27 -6.51
CA GLN A 157 13.62 11.00 -5.39
C GLN A 157 12.10 10.88 -5.36
N GLU A 158 11.45 10.96 -6.52
CA GLU A 158 10.00 10.81 -6.64
C GLU A 158 9.55 9.42 -6.19
N ALA A 159 10.14 8.35 -6.74
CA ALA A 159 9.85 6.98 -6.33
C ALA A 159 10.04 6.77 -4.82
N ARG A 160 11.13 7.31 -4.24
CA ARG A 160 11.40 7.24 -2.79
C ARG A 160 10.41 8.03 -1.94
N ARG A 161 9.79 9.09 -2.46
CA ARG A 161 8.73 9.84 -1.75
C ARG A 161 7.46 9.02 -1.74
N THR A 162 7.03 8.54 -2.91
CA THR A 162 5.83 7.69 -3.05
C THR A 162 5.91 6.46 -2.15
N VAL A 163 7.04 5.75 -2.18
CA VAL A 163 7.25 4.56 -1.35
C VAL A 163 7.24 4.88 0.14
N ARG A 164 7.80 6.02 0.54
CA ARG A 164 7.78 6.46 1.95
C ARG A 164 6.36 6.74 2.43
N ASP A 165 5.55 7.40 1.62
CA ASP A 165 4.18 7.74 1.98
C ASP A 165 3.31 6.49 2.02
N ALA A 166 3.50 5.56 1.08
CA ALA A 166 2.87 4.24 1.07
C ALA A 166 3.26 3.39 2.31
N ILE A 167 4.53 3.39 2.71
CA ILE A 167 4.97 2.59 3.86
C ILE A 167 4.44 3.15 5.19
N ARG A 168 4.26 4.47 5.29
CA ARG A 168 3.75 5.12 6.51
C ARG A 168 2.35 4.66 6.91
N SER A 169 1.51 4.32 5.94
CA SER A 169 0.16 3.83 6.23
C SER A 169 0.18 2.37 6.72
N ILE A 170 1.19 1.59 6.34
CA ILE A 170 1.22 0.14 6.59
C ILE A 170 2.10 -0.25 7.76
N VAL A 171 3.31 0.29 7.87
CA VAL A 171 4.27 -0.10 8.90
C VAL A 171 3.94 0.63 10.20
N SER A 172 3.49 -0.12 11.19
CA SER A 172 3.07 0.40 12.49
C SER A 172 4.28 0.61 13.41
N LEU A 173 5.23 -0.33 13.41
CA LEU A 173 6.36 -0.30 14.34
C LEU A 173 7.58 -1.01 13.77
N VAL A 174 8.76 -0.44 14.02
CA VAL A 174 10.03 -1.16 13.89
C VAL A 174 10.73 -1.18 15.25
N SER A 175 11.04 -2.38 15.72
CA SER A 175 11.84 -2.66 16.92
C SER A 175 13.22 -3.16 16.53
N CYS A 176 14.23 -2.85 17.34
CA CYS A 176 15.58 -3.36 17.16
C CYS A 176 16.07 -3.92 18.49
N GLU A 177 16.37 -5.21 18.49
CA GLU A 177 16.73 -5.98 19.67
C GLU A 177 18.12 -6.59 19.52
N ARG A 178 18.79 -6.77 20.65
CA ARG A 178 20.09 -7.41 20.72
C ARG A 178 20.10 -8.45 21.83
N GLU A 179 20.70 -9.59 21.53
CA GLU A 179 20.81 -10.72 22.45
C GLU A 179 22.28 -11.15 22.54
N TYR A 180 22.82 -11.20 23.76
CA TYR A 180 24.18 -11.68 24.00
C TYR A 180 24.15 -13.21 24.13
N VAL A 181 24.70 -13.89 23.11
CA VAL A 181 24.81 -15.35 23.12
C VAL A 181 26.13 -15.74 23.79
N PRO A 182 26.11 -16.60 24.84
CA PRO A 182 27.33 -17.09 25.47
C PRO A 182 28.32 -17.67 24.44
N GLY A 183 29.59 -17.27 24.53
CA GLY A 183 30.64 -17.71 23.61
C GLY A 183 30.74 -16.94 22.28
N LYS A 184 29.82 -16.01 21.98
CA LYS A 184 29.94 -15.11 20.81
C LYS A 184 30.41 -13.72 21.22
N LYS A 185 31.39 -13.18 20.47
CA LYS A 185 31.90 -11.81 20.68
C LYS A 185 30.92 -10.73 20.23
N THR A 186 30.08 -11.04 19.25
CA THR A 186 29.08 -10.12 18.71
C THR A 186 27.68 -10.53 19.19
N PRO A 187 26.86 -9.58 19.68
CA PRO A 187 25.48 -9.89 20.00
C PRO A 187 24.71 -10.26 18.74
N LYS A 188 23.77 -11.18 18.87
CA LYS A 188 22.75 -11.43 17.85
C LYS A 188 21.88 -10.18 17.78
N ARG A 189 21.66 -9.66 16.58
CA ARG A 189 20.89 -8.43 16.33
C ARG A 189 19.69 -8.81 15.49
N THR A 190 18.52 -8.41 15.95
CA THR A 190 17.25 -8.67 15.29
C THR A 190 16.54 -7.34 15.06
N ILE A 191 16.01 -7.15 13.85
CA ILE A 191 15.12 -6.05 13.53
C ILE A 191 13.74 -6.65 13.29
N THR A 192 12.76 -6.19 14.06
CA THR A 192 11.38 -6.67 13.96
C THR A 192 10.53 -5.55 13.38
N MET A 193 9.81 -5.86 12.31
CA MET A 193 8.87 -4.93 11.66
C MET A 193 7.45 -5.46 11.81
N PHE A 194 6.58 -4.61 12.35
CA PHE A 194 5.14 -4.84 12.42
C PHE A 194 4.44 -3.99 11.36
N ALA A 195 3.55 -4.61 10.62
CA ALA A 195 2.83 -4.02 9.51
C ALA A 195 1.34 -4.40 9.53
N ALA A 196 0.54 -3.66 8.75
CA ALA A 196 -0.90 -3.88 8.60
C ALA A 196 -1.62 -3.96 9.96
N GLY A 197 -1.48 -2.93 10.80
CA GLY A 197 -2.15 -2.89 12.10
C GLY A 197 -1.67 -3.96 13.09
N ASN A 198 -0.39 -4.33 13.04
CA ASN A 198 0.20 -5.43 13.80
C ASN A 198 -0.32 -6.83 13.44
N HIS A 199 -0.97 -7.02 12.29
CA HIS A 199 -1.35 -8.35 11.79
C HIS A 199 -0.24 -9.02 10.99
N LEU A 200 0.81 -8.29 10.62
CA LEU A 200 2.02 -8.83 10.02
C LEU A 200 3.22 -8.58 10.90
N LYS A 201 4.05 -9.60 11.10
CA LYS A 201 5.37 -9.47 11.73
C LYS A 201 6.43 -10.08 10.85
N TYR A 202 7.51 -9.35 10.65
CA TYR A 202 8.72 -9.83 9.98
C TYR A 202 9.92 -9.62 10.90
N GLU A 203 10.76 -10.64 11.03
CA GLU A 203 12.01 -10.58 11.78
C GLU A 203 13.19 -10.75 10.84
N PHE A 204 14.15 -9.83 10.93
CA PHE A 204 15.34 -9.82 10.11
C PHE A 204 16.60 -9.89 10.97
N ASP A 205 17.62 -10.59 10.49
CA ASP A 205 18.97 -10.47 11.04
C ASP A 205 19.64 -9.16 10.58
N ASN A 206 20.88 -8.93 11.04
CA ASN A 206 21.65 -7.75 10.66
C ASN A 206 22.17 -7.78 9.22
N ASP A 207 22.08 -8.91 8.52
CA ASP A 207 22.48 -9.04 7.12
C ASP A 207 21.29 -8.89 6.16
N GLY A 208 20.08 -8.68 6.71
CA GLY A 208 18.84 -8.50 5.97
C GLY A 208 18.12 -9.81 5.64
N ASN A 209 18.59 -10.95 6.15
CA ASN A 209 17.89 -12.21 5.96
C ASN A 209 16.68 -12.26 6.88
N GLN A 210 15.53 -12.68 6.36
CA GLN A 210 14.36 -12.95 7.19
C GLN A 210 14.60 -14.23 7.99
N ILE A 211 14.56 -14.12 9.32
CA ILE A 211 14.76 -15.23 10.26
C ILE A 211 13.47 -15.71 10.90
N GLY A 212 12.38 -14.96 10.76
CA GLY A 212 11.08 -15.29 11.35
C GLY A 212 9.98 -14.34 10.88
N GLY A 213 8.76 -14.64 11.31
CA GLY A 213 7.59 -13.82 11.05
C GLY A 213 6.28 -14.59 11.14
N TRP A 214 5.18 -13.85 11.08
CA TRP A 214 3.83 -14.41 11.01
C TRP A 214 2.92 -13.47 10.21
N ASP A 215 1.92 -14.08 9.58
CA ASP A 215 0.82 -13.40 8.92
C ASP A 215 -0.48 -13.81 9.59
N MET A 216 -1.10 -12.87 10.29
CA MET A 216 -2.37 -13.07 11.00
C MET A 216 -3.53 -12.32 10.35
N ARG A 217 -3.38 -11.86 9.10
CA ARG A 217 -4.45 -11.11 8.41
C ARG A 217 -5.70 -11.95 8.21
N GLU A 218 -5.54 -13.25 7.95
CA GLU A 218 -6.67 -14.19 7.81
C GLU A 218 -7.48 -14.33 9.11
N PHE A 219 -6.84 -14.19 10.27
CA PHE A 219 -7.52 -14.26 11.57
C PHE A 219 -8.23 -12.94 11.92
N ALA A 220 -7.65 -11.80 11.50
CA ALA A 220 -8.22 -10.48 11.73
C ALA A 220 -9.53 -10.24 10.95
N THR A 221 -9.71 -10.92 9.81
CA THR A 221 -10.93 -10.87 9.01
C THR A 221 -11.92 -11.99 9.35
N SER A 222 -11.57 -12.89 10.29
CA SER A 222 -12.47 -13.95 10.71
C SER A 222 -13.49 -13.42 11.74
N ASP A 223 -14.78 -13.71 11.53
CA ASP A 223 -15.86 -13.37 12.46
C ASP A 223 -15.91 -14.28 13.70
N GLU A 224 -14.91 -15.16 13.88
CA GLU A 224 -14.89 -16.09 15.00
C GLU A 224 -14.43 -15.42 16.31
N PRO A 225 -15.21 -15.56 17.41
CA PRO A 225 -15.02 -14.78 18.64
C PRO A 225 -13.70 -15.06 19.37
N ILE A 226 -13.06 -16.21 19.12
CA ILE A 226 -11.78 -16.59 19.73
C ILE A 226 -10.63 -15.72 19.20
N PHE A 227 -10.64 -15.38 17.91
CA PHE A 227 -9.56 -14.61 17.28
C PHE A 227 -9.64 -13.11 17.56
N LYS A 228 -10.87 -12.61 17.78
CA LYS A 228 -11.10 -11.22 18.19
C LYS A 228 -10.46 -10.90 19.56
N ALA A 229 -10.61 -11.81 20.52
CA ALA A 229 -10.01 -11.68 21.85
C ALA A 229 -8.47 -11.71 21.81
N PHE A 230 -7.87 -12.54 20.95
CA PHE A 230 -6.41 -12.64 20.80
C PHE A 230 -5.79 -11.40 20.14
N SER A 231 -6.52 -10.78 19.20
CA SER A 231 -6.08 -9.53 18.55
C SER A 231 -6.05 -8.33 19.51
N GLU A 232 -7.00 -8.29 20.46
CA GLU A 232 -7.07 -7.25 21.49
C GLU A 232 -5.94 -7.42 22.52
N GLU A 233 -5.62 -8.65 22.91
CA GLU A 233 -4.56 -8.97 23.89
C GLU A 233 -3.13 -8.66 23.36
N ILE A 234 -2.89 -8.79 22.05
CA ILE A 234 -1.61 -8.41 21.41
C ILE A 234 -1.51 -6.89 21.20
N SER A 235 -2.64 -6.19 21.13
CA SER A 235 -2.68 -4.74 20.96
C SER A 235 -2.34 -3.96 22.23
N GLU A 236 -2.38 -4.63 23.40
CA GLU A 236 -1.95 -4.03 24.66
C GLU A 236 -0.42 -4.02 24.75
N PRO A 237 0.22 -2.84 24.81
CA PRO A 237 1.66 -2.76 24.93
C PRO A 237 2.08 -3.28 26.31
N ASN A 238 2.71 -4.45 26.34
CA ASN A 238 3.33 -5.00 27.54
C ASN A 238 4.30 -3.95 28.14
N GLU A 239 3.98 -3.41 29.32
CA GLU A 239 4.73 -2.33 30.01
C GLU A 239 6.15 -2.77 30.46
N ALA A 240 6.51 -4.03 30.26
CA ALA A 240 7.83 -4.55 30.60
C ALA A 240 8.84 -4.31 29.47
N GLN A 241 9.55 -3.18 29.57
CA GLN A 241 10.86 -2.81 28.99
C GLN A 241 10.82 -1.56 28.08
N PRO A 242 11.78 -0.62 28.23
CA PRO A 242 11.88 0.57 27.41
C PRO A 242 12.38 0.21 26.00
N LEU A 243 11.52 -0.36 25.17
CA LEU A 243 11.77 -0.54 23.74
C LEU A 243 11.94 0.83 23.09
N ALA A 244 13.03 1.02 22.36
CA ALA A 244 13.25 2.22 21.57
C ALA A 244 12.27 2.24 20.39
N LYS A 245 11.06 2.76 20.61
CA LYS A 245 10.01 2.92 19.60
C LYS A 245 10.42 4.01 18.60
N VAL A 246 10.33 3.71 17.31
CA VAL A 246 10.64 4.67 16.25
C VAL A 246 9.73 4.43 15.08
N ALA A 247 9.03 5.48 14.65
CA ALA A 247 8.33 5.46 13.39
C ALA A 247 9.37 5.37 12.25
N LEU A 248 9.20 4.43 11.32
CA LEU A 248 10.08 4.29 10.14
C LEU A 248 10.20 5.61 9.35
N ALA A 249 9.15 6.43 9.40
CA ALA A 249 9.09 7.78 8.87
C ALA A 249 10.21 8.73 9.36
N ASP A 250 10.66 8.59 10.60
CA ASP A 250 11.72 9.43 11.18
C ASP A 250 13.12 8.91 10.84
N VAL A 251 13.24 7.62 10.53
CA VAL A 251 14.46 7.01 9.99
C VAL A 251 14.73 7.47 8.55
N LEU A 252 13.66 7.71 7.78
CA LEU A 252 13.72 8.13 6.37
C LEU A 252 13.91 9.65 6.16
N ARG A 253 14.04 10.46 7.21
CA ARG A 253 14.37 11.89 7.06
C ARG A 253 15.81 12.04 6.58
N ARG A 254 15.99 12.72 5.44
CA ARG A 254 17.30 13.28 5.02
C ARG A 254 17.80 14.21 6.11
N SER A 255 18.91 13.87 6.77
CA SER A 255 19.79 14.90 7.31
C SER A 255 20.32 15.67 6.11
N LYS A 256 19.90 16.92 5.94
CA LYS A 256 20.62 17.87 5.08
C LYS A 256 22.06 17.93 5.60
N SER A 257 22.98 17.27 4.91
CA SER A 257 24.39 17.66 4.95
C SER A 257 24.54 18.73 3.88
N GLU A 258 24.39 20.00 4.28
CA GLU A 258 25.03 21.08 3.55
C GLU A 258 26.56 20.94 3.71
N PRO A 259 27.35 21.29 2.68
CA PRO A 259 28.81 21.22 2.73
C PRO A 259 29.41 22.18 3.78
#